data_AF-A0A5N8YEV4-F1
#
_entry.id   AF-A0A5N8YEV4-F1
#
_cell.length_a   1.000
_cell.length_b   1.000
_cell.length_c   1.000
_cell.angle_alpha   90.00
_cell.angle_beta   90.00
_cell.angle_gamma   90.00
#
_symmetry.space_group_name_H-M   'P 1'
#
loop_
_entity.id
_entity.type
_entity.pdbx_description
1 polymer ?
#
loop_
_entity_poly.entity_id
_entity_poly.type
_entity_poly.pdbx_seq_one_letter_code
_entity_poly.pdbx_strand_id
1 'polypeptide(L)'
;GTGTSLIFKYQGNPTIRNNNFVHKSETYLVYDDRNVSENATSDFENNWWGTTNTTNLDALIYDWNDNATKEMIDYTPFLTAPDTTAPPSPPANVATQTGPTTISLAWDANPESDITGYKVHYDTDAAGYPYANSIDIGNVTSYTLSGLSTDTTYYTAVSAYDADGNESWISSNTTATTESVPTALAFSTQPSGATAGNTFTTQPVVVIQGSAENTVTTATDSVTISITSGTGGSGATLLGTATVSAVNGVATFTDLRIDKAATGYTLTATSSSLTLATSASFDVSSSATASRLVVISEPSTTAAGETFVTQPVIQIQDVYGNIVTSSSASVTVSITSGTGTSGAALSGSAAISAASGVATFSGLGIDSAGSNYTLTATASGLTSDASSPFDVVVAATPIPAMSTWGLIVMALLVSAWMAHMARRGRSWIDMK
;
A
#
# COMPACT_ATOMS: atom_id res chain seq x y z
N GLY A 1 -34.29 -26.01 16.58
CA GLY A 1 -34.09 -25.42 15.24
C GLY A 1 -34.59 -24.00 15.31
N THR A 2 -33.88 -23.07 14.68
CA THR A 2 -34.06 -21.61 14.73
C THR A 2 -35.29 -21.12 13.95
N GLY A 3 -36.47 -21.63 14.28
CA GLY A 3 -37.72 -20.96 13.92
C GLY A 3 -37.97 -19.86 14.94
N THR A 4 -38.24 -18.64 14.50
CA THR A 4 -38.89 -17.67 15.37
C THR A 4 -40.27 -18.25 15.69
N SER A 5 -40.63 -18.26 16.97
CA SER A 5 -41.91 -18.76 17.45
C SER A 5 -42.23 -17.88 18.64
N LEU A 6 -43.45 -17.36 18.71
CA LEU A 6 -43.88 -16.69 19.92
C LEU A 6 -44.14 -17.79 20.95
N ILE A 7 -43.11 -18.09 21.75
CA ILE A 7 -43.17 -19.13 22.77
C ILE A 7 -43.68 -18.51 24.05
N PHE A 8 -44.87 -18.90 24.45
CA PHE A 8 -45.35 -18.60 25.78
C PHE A 8 -45.04 -19.77 26.71
N LYS A 9 -44.21 -19.54 27.73
CA LYS A 9 -43.88 -20.55 28.77
C LYS A 9 -44.59 -20.18 30.06
N TYR A 10 -45.46 -21.07 30.55
CA TYR A 10 -46.21 -20.84 31.78
C TYR A 10 -46.11 -22.02 32.73
N GLN A 11 -46.22 -21.70 34.02
CA GLN A 11 -46.51 -22.69 35.06
C GLN A 11 -47.96 -22.49 35.51
N GLY A 12 -48.82 -23.48 35.27
CA GLY A 12 -50.25 -23.43 35.63
C GLY A 12 -51.18 -23.21 34.43
N ASN A 13 -52.42 -22.75 34.68
CA ASN A 13 -53.39 -22.41 33.62
C ASN A 13 -53.32 -20.91 33.35
N PRO A 14 -52.50 -20.44 32.38
CA PRO A 14 -52.45 -19.03 32.07
C PRO A 14 -53.80 -18.55 31.55
N THR A 15 -54.15 -17.33 31.93
CA THR A 15 -55.23 -16.58 31.31
C THR A 15 -54.59 -15.40 30.58
N ILE A 16 -54.70 -15.39 29.26
CA ILE A 16 -54.32 -14.24 28.43
C ILE A 16 -55.57 -13.79 27.69
N ARG A 17 -55.99 -12.55 27.91
CA ARG A 17 -57.15 -11.98 27.24
C ARG A 17 -56.83 -10.55 26.84
N ASN A 18 -57.55 -10.01 25.85
CA ASN A 18 -57.42 -8.64 25.39
C ASN A 18 -55.99 -8.30 24.95
N ASN A 19 -55.41 -9.14 24.06
CA ASN A 19 -54.13 -8.91 23.41
C ASN A 19 -54.27 -8.94 21.88
N ASN A 20 -53.42 -8.18 21.19
CA ASN A 20 -53.30 -8.17 19.74
C ASN A 20 -52.08 -8.96 19.27
N PHE A 21 -52.26 -10.26 19.06
CA PHE A 21 -51.25 -11.12 18.46
C PHE A 21 -51.30 -10.97 16.93
N VAL A 22 -50.37 -10.23 16.35
CA VAL A 22 -50.20 -10.16 14.89
C VAL A 22 -48.85 -10.76 14.54
N HIS A 23 -48.86 -11.96 13.95
CA HIS A 23 -47.67 -12.57 13.36
C HIS A 23 -48.07 -13.28 12.06
N LYS A 24 -47.49 -12.87 10.93
CA LYS A 24 -48.00 -13.24 9.60
C LYS A 24 -47.41 -14.53 9.01
N SER A 25 -46.46 -15.19 9.68
CA SER A 25 -45.68 -16.26 9.04
C SER A 25 -45.24 -17.44 9.93
N GLU A 26 -45.63 -17.50 11.21
CA GLU A 26 -45.09 -18.52 12.15
C GLU A 26 -46.12 -19.01 13.16
N THR A 27 -45.91 -20.24 13.63
CA THR A 27 -46.74 -20.92 14.65
C THR A 27 -46.59 -20.23 16.02
N TYR A 28 -47.72 -19.90 16.67
CA TYR A 28 -47.83 -19.65 18.09
C TYR A 28 -47.66 -20.96 18.86
N LEU A 29 -46.53 -21.10 19.55
CA LEU A 29 -46.27 -22.27 20.40
C LEU A 29 -46.59 -21.89 21.84
N VAL A 30 -47.66 -22.46 22.38
CA VAL A 30 -47.93 -22.36 23.82
C VAL A 30 -47.32 -23.59 24.48
N TYR A 31 -46.32 -23.37 25.32
CA TYR A 31 -45.65 -24.43 26.06
C TYR A 31 -46.25 -24.53 27.46
N ASP A 32 -47.02 -25.59 27.68
CA ASP A 32 -47.43 -26.06 29.00
C ASP A 32 -46.38 -27.07 29.50
N ASP A 33 -45.65 -26.71 30.56
CA ASP A 33 -44.56 -27.52 31.10
C ASP A 33 -45.03 -28.69 31.99
N ARG A 34 -46.35 -28.91 32.09
CA ARG A 34 -46.96 -29.96 32.91
C ARG A 34 -46.92 -31.33 32.25
N ASN A 35 -46.68 -32.34 33.07
CA ASN A 35 -46.63 -33.75 32.69
C ASN A 35 -48.05 -34.33 32.48
N VAL A 36 -48.67 -34.05 31.32
CA VAL A 36 -49.80 -34.72 30.60
C VAL A 36 -51.02 -35.35 31.35
N SER A 37 -51.16 -35.26 32.67
CA SER A 37 -52.26 -35.90 33.44
C SER A 37 -53.32 -34.95 33.98
N GLU A 38 -53.24 -33.63 33.72
CA GLU A 38 -54.21 -32.64 34.21
C GLU A 38 -55.03 -32.04 33.06
N ASN A 39 -56.37 -32.12 33.14
CA ASN A 39 -57.34 -31.66 32.13
C ASN A 39 -57.58 -30.13 32.18
N ALA A 40 -56.54 -29.33 32.30
CA ALA A 40 -56.72 -27.92 32.58
C ALA A 40 -56.38 -27.05 31.37
N THR A 41 -57.42 -26.48 30.77
CA THR A 41 -57.38 -25.62 29.58
C THR A 41 -56.79 -24.25 29.93
N SER A 42 -55.88 -23.78 29.09
CA SER A 42 -55.37 -22.42 29.13
C SER A 42 -56.34 -21.48 28.43
N ASP A 43 -56.66 -20.36 29.05
CA ASP A 43 -57.71 -19.45 28.60
C ASP A 43 -57.10 -18.31 27.80
N PHE A 44 -57.34 -18.32 26.49
CA PHE A 44 -56.87 -17.37 25.50
C PHE A 44 -58.02 -16.71 24.73
N GLU A 45 -59.21 -16.66 25.32
CA GLU A 45 -60.37 -15.99 24.74
C GLU A 45 -60.11 -14.48 24.59
N ASN A 46 -60.89 -13.83 23.73
CA ASN A 46 -60.92 -12.38 23.53
C ASN A 46 -59.55 -11.79 23.16
N ASN A 47 -58.74 -12.54 22.41
CA ASN A 47 -57.53 -12.02 21.76
C ASN A 47 -57.75 -11.88 20.26
N TRP A 48 -57.05 -10.93 19.63
CA TRP A 48 -56.93 -10.81 18.19
C TRP A 48 -55.71 -11.61 17.72
N TRP A 49 -55.88 -12.51 16.77
CA TRP A 49 -54.82 -13.42 16.30
C TRP A 49 -54.31 -13.08 14.90
N GLY A 50 -54.53 -11.85 14.44
CA GLY A 50 -54.07 -11.37 13.14
C GLY A 50 -54.88 -11.85 11.93
N THR A 51 -55.87 -12.74 12.12
CA THR A 51 -56.74 -13.26 11.06
C THR A 51 -58.10 -13.70 11.63
N THR A 52 -59.14 -13.65 10.80
CA THR A 52 -60.46 -14.24 11.08
C THR A 52 -60.65 -15.62 10.45
N ASN A 53 -59.68 -16.10 9.68
CA ASN A 53 -59.71 -17.42 9.06
C ASN A 53 -59.38 -18.49 10.12
N THR A 54 -60.39 -19.19 10.60
CA THR A 54 -60.26 -20.23 11.63
C THR A 54 -59.35 -21.37 11.22
N THR A 55 -59.30 -21.74 9.93
CA THR A 55 -58.36 -22.75 9.43
C THR A 55 -56.90 -22.31 9.58
N ASN A 56 -56.62 -21.01 9.45
CA ASN A 56 -55.29 -20.48 9.71
C ASN A 56 -55.01 -20.44 11.22
N LEU A 57 -56.00 -20.08 12.05
CA LEU A 57 -55.84 -20.06 13.52
C LEU A 57 -55.54 -21.45 14.07
N ASP A 58 -56.30 -22.47 13.65
CA ASP A 58 -56.08 -23.87 14.02
C ASP A 58 -54.69 -24.37 13.59
N ALA A 59 -54.13 -23.85 12.50
CA ALA A 59 -52.78 -24.19 12.04
C ALA A 59 -51.67 -23.39 12.73
N LEU A 60 -51.99 -22.22 13.29
CA LEU A 60 -51.03 -21.34 13.94
C LEU A 60 -50.94 -21.57 15.45
N ILE A 61 -51.99 -22.07 16.11
CA ILE A 61 -52.00 -22.29 17.57
C ILE A 61 -51.73 -23.76 17.86
N TYR A 62 -50.58 -24.08 18.46
CA TYR A 62 -50.14 -25.45 18.73
C TYR A 62 -49.70 -25.62 20.19
N ASP A 63 -50.19 -26.67 20.85
CA ASP A 63 -49.70 -27.13 22.16
C ASP A 63 -48.64 -28.24 22.00
N TRP A 64 -47.80 -28.47 23.01
CA TRP A 64 -46.69 -29.43 22.93
C TRP A 64 -47.11 -30.87 22.57
N ASN A 65 -48.36 -31.26 22.83
CA ASN A 65 -48.85 -32.63 22.71
C ASN A 65 -49.69 -32.88 21.45
N ASP A 66 -49.99 -31.83 20.67
CA ASP A 66 -50.81 -31.82 19.43
C ASP A 66 -51.97 -32.80 19.48
N ASN A 67 -52.73 -32.69 20.57
CA ASN A 67 -53.78 -33.64 20.85
C ASN A 67 -55.14 -32.96 20.68
N ALA A 68 -55.70 -33.10 19.47
CA ALA A 68 -57.03 -32.59 19.11
C ALA A 68 -58.20 -33.06 20.01
N THR A 69 -57.98 -34.01 20.94
CA THR A 69 -58.98 -34.44 21.93
C THR A 69 -58.80 -33.81 23.32
N LYS A 70 -57.75 -33.02 23.53
CA LYS A 70 -57.50 -32.26 24.75
C LYS A 70 -57.40 -30.80 24.35
N GLU A 71 -58.47 -30.03 24.53
CA GLU A 71 -58.50 -28.58 24.31
C GLU A 71 -57.58 -27.89 25.36
N MET A 72 -56.26 -27.92 25.15
CA MET A 72 -55.30 -27.34 26.09
C MET A 72 -55.22 -25.80 25.96
N ILE A 73 -55.73 -25.24 24.86
CA ILE A 73 -55.83 -23.79 24.62
C ILE A 73 -57.25 -23.49 24.14
N ASP A 74 -57.99 -22.72 24.92
CA ASP A 74 -59.28 -22.17 24.51
C ASP A 74 -59.08 -20.73 24.01
N TYR A 75 -59.14 -20.56 22.68
CA TYR A 75 -59.00 -19.25 22.05
C TYR A 75 -60.34 -18.67 21.59
N THR A 76 -61.45 -19.35 21.87
CA THR A 76 -62.79 -19.02 21.36
C THR A 76 -63.72 -18.54 22.47
N PRO A 77 -64.30 -17.33 22.40
CA PRO A 77 -64.32 -16.45 21.24
C PRO A 77 -62.99 -15.73 21.02
N PHE A 78 -62.60 -15.53 19.77
CA PHE A 78 -61.51 -14.62 19.40
C PHE A 78 -62.08 -13.31 18.87
N LEU A 79 -61.29 -12.24 18.93
CA LEU A 79 -61.69 -10.95 18.37
C LEU A 79 -61.70 -11.01 16.84
N THR A 80 -62.60 -10.28 16.18
CA THR A 80 -62.64 -10.22 14.71
C THR A 80 -61.87 -9.05 14.11
N ALA A 81 -61.32 -8.19 14.98
CA ALA A 81 -60.44 -7.07 14.68
C ALA A 81 -59.55 -6.83 15.91
N PRO A 82 -58.44 -6.07 15.77
CA PRO A 82 -57.63 -5.67 16.92
C PRO A 82 -58.43 -4.94 18.01
N ASP A 83 -58.13 -5.21 19.27
CA ASP A 83 -58.61 -4.45 20.44
C ASP A 83 -57.75 -3.19 20.62
N THR A 84 -58.33 -2.02 20.46
CA THR A 84 -57.62 -0.74 20.58
C THR A 84 -57.22 -0.40 22.02
N THR A 85 -57.67 -1.16 23.01
CA THR A 85 -57.25 -0.98 24.41
C THR A 85 -56.11 -1.91 24.81
N ALA A 86 -55.78 -2.86 23.93
CA ALA A 86 -54.68 -3.80 24.10
C ALA A 86 -53.38 -3.22 23.51
N PRO A 87 -52.20 -3.56 24.06
CA PRO A 87 -50.94 -3.18 23.44
C PRO A 87 -50.88 -3.59 21.96
N PRO A 88 -50.29 -2.75 21.08
CA PRO A 88 -50.12 -3.10 19.69
C PRO A 88 -49.27 -4.35 19.51
N SER A 89 -49.42 -4.99 18.35
CA SER A 89 -48.49 -6.03 17.93
C SER A 89 -47.08 -5.50 17.67
N PRO A 90 -46.04 -6.34 17.80
CA PRO A 90 -44.68 -5.96 17.42
C PRO A 90 -44.56 -5.66 15.93
N PRO A 91 -43.79 -4.63 15.52
CA PRO A 91 -43.45 -4.40 14.12
C PRO A 91 -42.79 -5.63 13.47
N ALA A 92 -43.10 -5.89 12.20
CA ALA A 92 -42.64 -7.06 11.46
C ALA A 92 -41.79 -6.70 10.25
N ASN A 93 -41.03 -7.68 9.73
CA ASN A 93 -40.22 -7.57 8.52
C ASN A 93 -39.22 -6.39 8.55
N VAL A 94 -38.58 -6.17 9.69
CA VAL A 94 -37.56 -5.14 9.85
C VAL A 94 -36.36 -5.46 8.94
N ALA A 95 -36.13 -4.62 7.95
CA ALA A 95 -34.99 -4.68 7.04
C ALA A 95 -33.99 -3.57 7.35
N THR A 96 -32.70 -3.86 7.17
CA THR A 96 -31.61 -2.92 7.43
C THR A 96 -30.77 -2.65 6.19
N GLN A 97 -30.31 -1.41 6.04
CA GLN A 97 -29.28 -1.01 5.08
C GLN A 97 -28.23 -0.17 5.83
N THR A 98 -26.96 -0.48 5.62
CA THR A 98 -25.86 0.17 6.35
C THR A 98 -25.14 1.19 5.49
N GLY A 99 -24.63 2.22 6.15
CA GLY A 99 -23.59 3.11 5.64
C GLY A 99 -22.48 3.25 6.66
N PRO A 100 -21.51 4.16 6.45
CA PRO A 100 -20.36 4.31 7.35
C PRO A 100 -20.72 4.66 8.78
N THR A 101 -21.67 5.57 8.97
CA THR A 101 -22.10 6.05 10.30
C THR A 101 -23.62 5.99 10.47
N THR A 102 -24.27 5.19 9.63
CA THR A 102 -25.74 5.12 9.57
C THR A 102 -26.23 3.69 9.41
N ILE A 103 -27.42 3.43 9.96
CA ILE A 103 -28.20 2.23 9.70
C ILE A 103 -29.62 2.69 9.41
N SER A 104 -30.11 2.43 8.21
CA SER A 104 -31.49 2.67 7.81
C SER A 104 -32.32 1.43 8.07
N LEU A 105 -33.41 1.59 8.82
CA LEU A 105 -34.40 0.56 9.13
C LEU A 105 -35.69 0.85 8.37
N ALA A 106 -36.35 -0.19 7.89
CA ALA A 106 -37.71 -0.14 7.36
C ALA A 106 -38.50 -1.36 7.80
N TRP A 107 -39.80 -1.22 8.07
CA TRP A 107 -40.67 -2.29 8.54
C TRP A 107 -42.07 -2.17 7.96
N ASP A 108 -42.87 -3.24 8.11
CA ASP A 108 -44.27 -3.22 7.73
C ASP A 108 -45.11 -2.42 8.75
N ALA A 109 -46.05 -1.62 8.25
CA ALA A 109 -47.03 -0.96 9.10
C ALA A 109 -47.86 -1.99 9.89
N ASN A 110 -48.10 -1.68 11.16
CA ASN A 110 -48.98 -2.43 12.03
C ASN A 110 -50.43 -2.35 11.52
N PRO A 111 -51.22 -3.44 11.56
CA PRO A 111 -52.61 -3.43 11.10
C PRO A 111 -53.58 -2.71 12.04
N GLU A 112 -53.20 -2.47 13.29
CA GLU A 112 -53.99 -1.73 14.28
C GLU A 112 -54.22 -0.28 13.82
N SER A 113 -55.45 0.23 14.01
CA SER A 113 -55.85 1.54 13.47
C SER A 113 -55.45 2.73 14.34
N ASP A 114 -55.03 2.46 15.57
CA ASP A 114 -54.77 3.41 16.65
C ASP A 114 -53.27 3.60 16.96
N ILE A 115 -52.41 3.14 16.06
CA ILE A 115 -50.95 3.35 16.13
C ILE A 115 -50.65 4.85 16.11
N THR A 116 -50.01 5.32 17.19
CA THR A 116 -49.59 6.72 17.34
C THR A 116 -48.13 6.92 16.96
N GLY A 117 -47.29 5.90 17.11
CA GLY A 117 -45.91 5.97 16.64
C GLY A 117 -45.09 4.73 16.90
N TYR A 118 -43.80 4.87 16.64
CA TYR A 118 -42.80 3.83 16.77
C TYR A 118 -41.61 4.29 17.59
N LYS A 119 -40.92 3.34 18.22
CA LYS A 119 -39.60 3.56 18.83
C LYS A 119 -38.58 2.63 18.21
N VAL A 120 -37.39 3.15 17.93
CA VAL A 120 -36.23 2.37 17.50
C VAL A 120 -35.30 2.17 18.69
N HIS A 121 -34.96 0.92 18.96
CA HIS A 121 -34.06 0.50 20.02
C HIS A 121 -32.76 0.00 19.41
N TYR A 122 -31.61 0.37 20.00
CA TYR A 122 -30.31 -0.05 19.49
C TYR A 122 -29.23 -0.11 20.56
N ASP A 123 -28.27 -1.01 20.36
CA ASP A 123 -27.08 -1.17 21.19
C ASP A 123 -25.98 -1.93 20.43
N THR A 124 -24.80 -2.02 21.03
CA THR A 124 -23.67 -2.86 20.62
C THR A 124 -23.59 -4.18 21.38
N ASP A 125 -24.39 -4.37 22.44
CA ASP A 125 -24.49 -5.63 23.17
C ASP A 125 -25.35 -6.66 22.43
N ALA A 126 -24.82 -7.88 22.28
CA ALA A 126 -25.49 -9.01 21.68
C ALA A 126 -26.61 -9.61 22.54
N ALA A 127 -26.70 -9.23 23.83
CA ALA A 127 -27.75 -9.68 24.75
C ALA A 127 -29.17 -9.32 24.27
N GLY A 128 -29.30 -8.28 23.43
CA GLY A 128 -30.58 -7.81 22.93
C GLY A 128 -31.34 -6.99 23.97
N TYR A 129 -32.59 -7.34 24.26
CA TYR A 129 -33.41 -6.59 25.20
C TYR A 129 -32.96 -6.82 26.66
N PRO A 130 -32.88 -5.77 27.50
CA PRO A 130 -33.13 -4.35 27.19
C PRO A 130 -31.94 -3.70 26.45
N TYR A 131 -32.24 -2.87 25.44
CA TYR A 131 -31.23 -2.09 24.74
C TYR A 131 -30.83 -0.85 25.55
N ALA A 132 -29.57 -0.43 25.47
CA ALA A 132 -29.12 0.79 26.12
C ALA A 132 -29.75 2.08 25.55
N ASN A 133 -30.17 2.08 24.28
CA ASN A 133 -30.69 3.27 23.60
C ASN A 133 -32.07 3.01 22.98
N SER A 134 -32.95 4.01 23.08
CA SER A 134 -34.29 4.03 22.49
C SER A 134 -34.65 5.44 22.02
N ILE A 135 -35.25 5.56 20.83
CA ILE A 135 -35.62 6.83 20.21
C ILE A 135 -37.07 6.73 19.73
N ASP A 136 -37.93 7.66 20.17
CA ASP A 136 -39.27 7.85 19.59
C ASP A 136 -39.15 8.61 18.26
N ILE A 137 -39.74 8.03 17.22
CA ILE A 137 -39.63 8.49 15.83
C ILE A 137 -40.99 8.84 15.22
N GLY A 138 -42.06 8.80 16.02
CA GLY A 138 -43.42 9.05 15.58
C GLY A 138 -43.96 7.98 14.62
N ASN A 139 -45.06 8.29 13.93
CA ASN A 139 -45.75 7.36 13.04
C ASN A 139 -45.10 7.34 11.64
N VAL A 140 -43.99 6.65 11.53
CA VAL A 140 -43.27 6.35 10.28
C VAL A 140 -42.95 4.87 10.21
N THR A 141 -42.73 4.35 9.01
CA THR A 141 -42.36 2.93 8.80
C THR A 141 -40.90 2.76 8.37
N SER A 142 -40.09 3.80 8.54
CA SER A 142 -38.66 3.78 8.27
C SER A 142 -37.94 4.85 9.06
N TYR A 143 -36.70 4.58 9.45
CA TYR A 143 -35.85 5.53 10.17
C TYR A 143 -34.37 5.26 9.95
N THR A 144 -33.57 6.33 9.86
CA THR A 144 -32.12 6.23 9.74
C THR A 144 -31.45 6.62 11.06
N LEU A 145 -30.88 5.63 11.74
CA LEU A 145 -29.92 5.86 12.82
C LEU A 145 -28.68 6.53 12.24
N SER A 146 -28.19 7.57 12.90
CA SER A 146 -27.04 8.35 12.46
C SER A 146 -26.08 8.62 13.62
N GLY A 147 -24.83 9.00 13.31
CA GLY A 147 -23.81 9.22 14.32
C GLY A 147 -23.27 7.93 14.94
N LEU A 148 -23.40 6.81 14.24
CA LEU A 148 -22.86 5.52 14.66
C LEU A 148 -21.37 5.45 14.39
N SER A 149 -20.66 4.62 15.16
CA SER A 149 -19.26 4.30 14.90
C SER A 149 -19.15 3.45 13.64
N THR A 150 -18.11 3.71 12.83
CA THR A 150 -17.79 2.90 11.64
C THR A 150 -17.32 1.50 12.02
N ASP A 151 -17.47 0.53 11.12
CA ASP A 151 -17.02 -0.87 11.30
C ASP A 151 -17.47 -1.47 12.65
N THR A 152 -18.68 -1.13 13.08
CA THR A 152 -19.23 -1.49 14.38
C THR A 152 -20.56 -2.22 14.19
N THR A 153 -20.70 -3.37 14.84
CA THR A 153 -21.94 -4.14 14.83
C THR A 153 -22.92 -3.57 15.84
N TYR A 154 -24.12 -3.26 15.35
CA TYR A 154 -25.26 -2.85 16.15
C TYR A 154 -26.37 -3.89 16.06
N TYR A 155 -27.07 -4.05 17.18
CA TYR A 155 -28.30 -4.81 17.31
C TYR A 155 -29.45 -3.81 17.40
N THR A 156 -30.48 -4.00 16.58
CA THR A 156 -31.59 -3.04 16.45
C THR A 156 -32.94 -3.74 16.46
N ALA A 157 -33.93 -3.09 17.07
CA ALA A 157 -35.32 -3.55 17.09
C ALA A 157 -36.28 -2.35 17.09
N VAL A 158 -37.54 -2.59 16.74
CA VAL A 158 -38.58 -1.55 16.68
C VAL A 158 -39.77 -1.96 17.55
N SER A 159 -40.36 -1.05 18.30
CA SER A 159 -41.67 -1.23 18.94
C SER A 159 -42.67 -0.20 18.41
N ALA A 160 -43.96 -0.50 18.52
CA ALA A 160 -45.06 0.41 18.21
C ALA A 160 -45.76 0.84 19.50
N TYR A 161 -46.40 2.00 19.50
CA TYR A 161 -47.28 2.43 20.59
C TYR A 161 -48.59 3.02 20.08
N ASP A 162 -49.67 2.80 20.83
CA ASP A 162 -51.02 3.25 20.50
C ASP A 162 -51.36 4.63 21.12
N ALA A 163 -52.58 5.10 20.86
CA ALA A 163 -53.11 6.36 21.40
C ALA A 163 -53.35 6.34 22.91
N ASP A 164 -53.49 5.15 23.51
CA ASP A 164 -53.64 4.95 24.95
C ASP A 164 -52.27 4.91 25.66
N GLY A 165 -51.18 4.87 24.90
CA GLY A 165 -49.80 4.87 25.38
C GLY A 165 -49.27 3.47 25.69
N ASN A 166 -49.97 2.40 25.30
CA ASN A 166 -49.46 1.05 25.43
C ASN A 166 -48.39 0.80 24.38
N GLU A 167 -47.27 0.21 24.78
CA GLU A 167 -46.16 -0.14 23.89
C GLU A 167 -46.17 -1.64 23.61
N SER A 168 -45.97 -2.00 22.34
CA SER A 168 -45.83 -3.38 21.92
C SER A 168 -44.58 -4.03 22.52
N TRP A 169 -44.49 -5.36 22.43
CA TRP A 169 -43.17 -5.99 22.46
C TRP A 169 -42.31 -5.53 21.28
N ILE A 170 -40.99 -5.65 21.38
CA ILE A 170 -40.10 -5.31 20.28
C ILE A 170 -40.21 -6.32 19.12
N SER A 171 -39.89 -5.87 17.91
CA SER A 171 -39.70 -6.72 16.74
C SER A 171 -38.63 -7.80 16.98
N SER A 172 -38.53 -8.76 16.07
CA SER A 172 -37.34 -9.62 16.00
C SER A 172 -36.07 -8.76 15.91
N ASN A 173 -35.02 -9.19 16.61
CA ASN A 173 -33.74 -8.49 16.61
C ASN A 173 -33.12 -8.53 15.20
N THR A 174 -32.57 -7.41 14.77
CA THR A 174 -31.81 -7.29 13.53
C THR A 174 -30.37 -6.92 13.87
N THR A 175 -29.41 -7.52 13.14
CA THR A 175 -27.99 -7.22 13.31
C THR A 175 -27.48 -6.54 12.05
N ALA A 176 -26.76 -5.44 12.23
CA ALA A 176 -26.19 -4.67 11.14
C ALA A 176 -24.81 -4.13 11.52
N THR A 177 -23.83 -4.27 10.63
CA THR A 177 -22.48 -3.73 10.82
C THR A 177 -22.32 -2.52 9.92
N THR A 178 -22.03 -1.37 10.51
CA THR A 178 -21.73 -0.14 9.74
C THR A 178 -20.51 -0.34 8.85
N GLU A 179 -20.47 0.36 7.73
CA GLU A 179 -19.38 0.19 6.77
C GLU A 179 -18.04 0.71 7.33
N SER A 180 -16.96 0.04 6.94
CA SER A 180 -15.61 0.52 7.21
C SER A 180 -15.26 1.68 6.26
N VAL A 181 -14.50 2.65 6.75
CA VAL A 181 -14.07 3.82 5.97
C VAL A 181 -12.58 3.75 5.66
N PRO A 182 -12.13 4.22 4.48
CA PRO A 182 -10.70 4.25 4.14
C PRO A 182 -9.88 5.10 5.11
N THR A 183 -8.81 4.55 5.68
CA THR A 183 -7.87 5.27 6.56
C THR A 183 -6.40 5.11 6.14
N ALA A 184 -6.05 3.99 5.51
CA ALA A 184 -4.67 3.68 5.17
C ALA A 184 -4.54 2.87 3.87
N LEU A 185 -3.34 2.87 3.31
CA LEU A 185 -2.92 1.96 2.27
C LEU A 185 -2.04 0.85 2.88
N ALA A 186 -2.03 -0.32 2.25
CA ALA A 186 -1.06 -1.37 2.54
C ALA A 186 -0.72 -2.19 1.31
N PHE A 187 0.53 -2.64 1.21
CA PHE A 187 0.95 -3.60 0.20
C PHE A 187 0.47 -5.00 0.59
N SER A 188 -0.52 -5.54 -0.11
CA SER A 188 -0.95 -6.93 0.03
C SER A 188 -0.07 -7.90 -0.76
N THR A 189 0.52 -7.42 -1.86
CA THR A 189 1.60 -8.10 -2.59
C THR A 189 2.78 -7.14 -2.69
N GLN A 190 3.94 -7.58 -2.19
CA GLN A 190 5.16 -6.80 -2.25
C GLN A 190 5.73 -6.80 -3.68
N PRO A 191 6.30 -5.68 -4.15
CA PRO A 191 7.08 -5.70 -5.37
C PRO A 191 8.32 -6.57 -5.15
N SER A 192 8.78 -7.23 -6.20
CA SER A 192 10.09 -7.88 -6.19
C SER A 192 10.97 -7.34 -7.30
N GLY A 193 12.27 -7.56 -7.18
CA GLY A 193 13.26 -7.03 -8.09
C GLY A 193 13.04 -7.43 -9.55
N ALA A 194 13.81 -6.76 -10.42
CA ALA A 194 13.96 -7.10 -11.82
C ALA A 194 15.32 -6.62 -12.30
N THR A 195 15.64 -6.96 -13.55
CA THR A 195 16.70 -6.27 -14.28
C THR A 195 16.25 -4.86 -14.65
N ALA A 196 17.16 -3.90 -14.62
CA ALA A 196 16.90 -2.51 -14.98
C ALA A 196 16.23 -2.39 -16.36
N GLY A 197 15.11 -1.67 -16.42
CA GLY A 197 14.29 -1.50 -17.61
C GLY A 197 13.26 -2.62 -17.87
N ASN A 198 13.29 -3.73 -17.13
CA ASN A 198 12.30 -4.80 -17.20
C ASN A 198 11.25 -4.67 -16.09
N THR A 199 10.02 -5.14 -16.35
CA THR A 199 8.95 -5.24 -15.35
C THR A 199 9.39 -6.03 -14.13
N PHE A 200 8.98 -5.58 -12.94
CA PHE A 200 9.16 -6.33 -11.69
C PHE A 200 8.66 -7.76 -11.85
N THR A 201 9.41 -8.72 -11.30
CA THR A 201 9.07 -10.14 -11.40
C THR A 201 7.81 -10.48 -10.59
N THR A 202 7.59 -9.75 -9.50
CA THR A 202 6.33 -9.66 -8.77
C THR A 202 5.88 -8.21 -8.80
N GLN A 203 4.70 -7.95 -9.38
CA GLN A 203 4.11 -6.62 -9.37
C GLN A 203 3.41 -6.34 -8.04
N PRO A 204 3.48 -5.10 -7.54
CA PRO A 204 2.84 -4.77 -6.28
C PRO A 204 1.31 -4.75 -6.41
N VAL A 205 0.63 -5.11 -5.33
CA VAL A 205 -0.82 -4.93 -5.15
C VAL A 205 -1.02 -4.16 -3.86
N VAL A 206 -1.79 -3.07 -3.94
CA VAL A 206 -2.10 -2.20 -2.80
C VAL A 206 -3.57 -2.33 -2.45
N VAL A 207 -3.87 -2.51 -1.18
CA VAL A 207 -5.23 -2.50 -0.64
C VAL A 207 -5.48 -1.20 0.12
N ILE A 208 -6.72 -0.73 0.05
CA ILE A 208 -7.25 0.36 0.88
C ILE A 208 -7.85 -0.27 2.13
N GLN A 209 -7.32 0.10 3.30
CA GLN A 209 -7.71 -0.44 4.59
C GLN A 209 -8.49 0.58 5.42
N GLY A 210 -9.37 0.06 6.28
CA GLY A 210 -9.98 0.82 7.36
C GLY A 210 -9.19 0.74 8.65
N SER A 211 -9.76 1.28 9.72
CA SER A 211 -9.11 1.33 11.05
C SER A 211 -8.82 -0.04 11.67
N ALA A 212 -9.54 -1.08 11.27
CA ALA A 212 -9.31 -2.46 11.71
C ALA A 212 -8.39 -3.26 10.76
N GLU A 213 -7.69 -2.58 9.84
CA GLU A 213 -6.81 -3.16 8.81
C GLU A 213 -7.53 -4.11 7.82
N ASN A 214 -8.86 -4.13 7.84
CA ASN A 214 -9.71 -4.78 6.86
C ASN A 214 -9.73 -4.01 5.53
N THR A 215 -9.81 -4.71 4.41
CA THR A 215 -9.97 -4.08 3.09
C THR A 215 -11.36 -3.45 2.96
N VAL A 216 -11.40 -2.16 2.61
CA VAL A 216 -12.65 -1.43 2.38
C VAL A 216 -13.12 -1.71 0.95
N THR A 217 -14.02 -2.68 0.79
CA THR A 217 -14.47 -3.17 -0.53
C THR A 217 -15.34 -2.19 -1.30
N THR A 218 -15.81 -1.11 -0.69
CA THR A 218 -16.53 -0.01 -1.37
C THR A 218 -15.59 1.08 -1.90
N ALA A 219 -14.30 1.04 -1.54
CA ALA A 219 -13.34 2.09 -1.90
C ALA A 219 -12.91 2.00 -3.37
N THR A 220 -12.84 3.17 -4.02
CA THR A 220 -12.46 3.33 -5.45
C THR A 220 -11.36 4.37 -5.66
N ASP A 221 -10.64 4.74 -4.61
CA ASP A 221 -9.60 5.76 -4.64
C ASP A 221 -8.50 5.44 -5.66
N SER A 222 -7.88 6.48 -6.23
CA SER A 222 -6.71 6.30 -7.10
C SER A 222 -5.44 6.20 -6.27
N VAL A 223 -4.75 5.07 -6.40
CA VAL A 223 -3.48 4.79 -5.73
C VAL A 223 -2.34 5.07 -6.69
N THR A 224 -1.37 5.88 -6.25
CA THR A 224 -0.16 6.20 -7.01
C THR A 224 1.07 5.62 -6.33
N ILE A 225 1.90 4.92 -7.11
CA ILE A 225 3.19 4.39 -6.70
C ILE A 225 4.32 5.33 -7.13
N SER A 226 5.27 5.58 -6.23
CA SER A 226 6.52 6.27 -6.54
C SER A 226 7.71 5.54 -5.91
N ILE A 227 8.92 5.78 -6.42
CA ILE A 227 10.14 5.39 -5.71
C ILE A 227 10.22 6.22 -4.42
N THR A 228 10.46 5.57 -3.28
CA THR A 228 10.65 6.27 -2.01
C THR A 228 11.92 7.11 -2.06
N SER A 229 11.82 8.39 -1.69
CA SER A 229 12.96 9.30 -1.68
C SER A 229 14.12 8.78 -0.80
N GLY A 230 15.34 8.91 -1.29
CA GLY A 230 16.55 8.46 -0.59
C GLY A 230 16.81 6.95 -0.66
N THR A 231 16.06 6.20 -1.46
CA THR A 231 16.26 4.76 -1.64
C THR A 231 16.76 4.41 -3.05
N GLY A 232 17.49 3.30 -3.16
CA GLY A 232 18.05 2.82 -4.44
C GLY A 232 19.03 3.79 -5.13
N GLY A 233 19.01 3.80 -6.46
CA GLY A 233 19.94 4.55 -7.29
C GLY A 233 19.52 6.01 -7.50
N SER A 234 20.45 6.94 -7.33
CA SER A 234 20.19 8.36 -7.61
C SER A 234 19.79 8.59 -9.07
N GLY A 235 18.72 9.35 -9.29
CA GLY A 235 18.18 9.63 -10.63
C GLY A 235 17.44 8.46 -11.27
N ALA A 236 17.04 7.44 -10.50
CA ALA A 236 16.17 6.37 -10.98
C ALA A 236 14.76 6.87 -11.31
N THR A 237 14.17 6.31 -12.36
CA THR A 237 12.81 6.61 -12.82
C THR A 237 11.93 5.37 -12.66
N LEU A 238 10.75 5.54 -12.05
CA LEU A 238 9.69 4.54 -12.11
C LEU A 238 8.96 4.67 -13.46
N LEU A 239 8.87 3.58 -14.20
CA LEU A 239 8.22 3.50 -15.49
C LEU A 239 7.00 2.56 -15.40
N GLY A 240 6.08 2.69 -16.35
CA GLY A 240 4.82 1.95 -16.38
C GLY A 240 3.64 2.78 -15.90
N THR A 241 2.52 2.13 -15.63
CA THR A 241 1.28 2.76 -15.17
C THR A 241 1.30 2.92 -13.65
N ALA A 242 1.88 4.02 -13.18
CA ALA A 242 2.11 4.29 -11.76
C ALA A 242 0.86 4.67 -10.96
N THR A 243 -0.27 4.96 -11.60
CA THR A 243 -1.53 5.33 -10.94
C THR A 243 -2.66 4.42 -11.40
N VAL A 244 -3.34 3.78 -10.46
CA VAL A 244 -4.44 2.84 -10.70
C VAL A 244 -5.59 3.15 -9.73
N SER A 245 -6.81 3.24 -10.25
CA SER A 245 -8.02 3.32 -9.41
C SER A 245 -8.33 1.96 -8.81
N ALA A 246 -8.59 1.93 -7.50
CA ALA A 246 -8.94 0.71 -6.81
C ALA A 246 -10.29 0.17 -7.29
N VAL A 247 -10.38 -1.16 -7.39
CA VAL A 247 -11.63 -1.89 -7.61
C VAL A 247 -11.84 -2.78 -6.41
N ASN A 248 -12.99 -2.64 -5.75
CA ASN A 248 -13.29 -3.30 -4.49
C ASN A 248 -12.19 -3.08 -3.41
N GLY A 249 -11.66 -1.87 -3.32
CA GLY A 249 -10.57 -1.54 -2.39
C GLY A 249 -9.18 -2.05 -2.80
N VAL A 250 -9.01 -2.60 -4.00
CA VAL A 250 -7.73 -3.17 -4.46
C VAL A 250 -7.20 -2.46 -5.71
N ALA A 251 -6.00 -1.90 -5.64
CA ALA A 251 -5.25 -1.37 -6.77
C ALA A 251 -4.16 -2.37 -7.20
N THR A 252 -4.30 -2.92 -8.41
CA THR A 252 -3.38 -3.92 -8.98
C THR A 252 -2.52 -3.28 -10.07
N PHE A 253 -1.21 -3.34 -9.91
CA PHE A 253 -0.24 -2.85 -10.89
C PHE A 253 0.29 -4.00 -11.74
N THR A 254 0.63 -3.76 -13.01
CA THR A 254 0.98 -4.84 -13.95
C THR A 254 2.27 -4.63 -14.73
N ASP A 255 2.76 -3.40 -14.85
CA ASP A 255 3.85 -3.03 -15.76
C ASP A 255 4.92 -2.13 -15.14
N LEU A 256 4.95 -2.04 -13.80
CA LEU A 256 5.93 -1.22 -13.10
C LEU A 256 7.33 -1.79 -13.24
N ARG A 257 8.28 -0.87 -13.43
CA ARG A 257 9.72 -1.15 -13.55
C ARG A 257 10.55 0.07 -13.24
N ILE A 258 11.83 -0.15 -12.96
CA ILE A 258 12.81 0.91 -12.70
C ILE A 258 13.95 0.80 -13.72
N ASP A 259 14.38 1.94 -14.27
CA ASP A 259 15.42 2.04 -15.29
C ASP A 259 16.85 1.90 -14.74
N LYS A 260 17.03 2.05 -13.43
CA LYS A 260 18.36 2.12 -12.82
C LYS A 260 18.65 0.95 -11.87
N ALA A 261 19.77 0.27 -12.10
CA ALA A 261 20.25 -0.80 -11.25
C ALA A 261 20.80 -0.24 -9.93
N ALA A 262 20.28 -0.73 -8.81
CA ALA A 262 20.77 -0.45 -7.47
C ALA A 262 20.11 -1.40 -6.46
N THR A 263 20.69 -1.48 -5.27
CA THR A 263 20.12 -2.21 -4.15
C THR A 263 19.28 -1.29 -3.27
N GLY A 264 18.31 -1.85 -2.56
CA GLY A 264 17.62 -1.13 -1.49
C GLY A 264 16.53 -0.16 -1.95
N TYR A 265 15.90 -0.40 -3.10
CA TYR A 265 14.70 0.35 -3.49
C TYR A 265 13.55 0.02 -2.56
N THR A 266 12.74 1.03 -2.26
CA THR A 266 11.38 0.84 -1.76
C THR A 266 10.41 1.67 -2.60
N LEU A 267 9.15 1.26 -2.63
CA LEU A 267 8.07 2.00 -3.26
C LEU A 267 7.17 2.60 -2.18
N THR A 268 6.71 3.82 -2.40
CA THR A 268 5.68 4.48 -1.60
C THR A 268 4.36 4.43 -2.37
N ALA A 269 3.31 3.93 -1.74
CA ALA A 269 1.94 4.02 -2.24
C ALA A 269 1.23 5.20 -1.57
N THR A 270 0.60 6.05 -2.38
CA THR A 270 -0.10 7.26 -1.92
C THR A 270 -1.50 7.34 -2.51
N SER A 271 -2.41 7.94 -1.74
CA SER A 271 -3.75 8.36 -2.14
C SER A 271 -4.08 9.63 -1.37
N SER A 272 -4.90 10.53 -1.93
CA SER A 272 -5.01 11.95 -1.54
C SER A 272 -5.08 12.25 -0.03
N SER A 273 -5.77 11.42 0.75
CA SER A 273 -5.96 11.62 2.18
C SER A 273 -5.67 10.38 3.03
N LEU A 274 -5.21 9.30 2.42
CA LEU A 274 -4.94 8.05 3.14
C LEU A 274 -3.52 8.04 3.68
N THR A 275 -3.35 7.40 4.83
CA THR A 275 -2.01 7.09 5.34
C THR A 275 -1.28 6.26 4.29
N LEU A 276 -0.11 6.75 3.87
CA LEU A 276 0.71 6.09 2.85
C LEU A 276 1.24 4.73 3.33
N ALA A 277 1.63 3.89 2.38
CA ALA A 277 2.33 2.64 2.64
C ALA A 277 3.72 2.67 2.02
N THR A 278 4.69 2.05 2.67
CA THR A 278 6.02 1.81 2.10
C THR A 278 6.22 0.30 1.93
N SER A 279 6.71 -0.11 0.76
CA SER A 279 7.00 -1.51 0.49
C SER A 279 8.19 -2.03 1.30
N ALA A 280 8.35 -3.35 1.33
CA ALA A 280 9.63 -3.95 1.68
C ALA A 280 10.73 -3.51 0.69
N SER A 281 11.98 -3.59 1.14
CA SER A 281 13.14 -3.32 0.31
C SER A 281 13.34 -4.38 -0.77
N PHE A 282 13.71 -3.98 -1.98
CA PHE A 282 14.07 -4.87 -3.09
C PHE A 282 15.20 -4.28 -3.95
N ASP A 283 15.82 -5.12 -4.75
CA ASP A 283 16.95 -4.72 -5.60
C ASP A 283 16.57 -4.75 -7.08
N VAL A 284 17.19 -3.86 -7.86
CA VAL A 284 17.13 -3.88 -9.32
C VAL A 284 18.52 -4.20 -9.84
N SER A 285 18.65 -5.30 -10.57
CA SER A 285 19.93 -5.78 -11.09
C SER A 285 20.32 -5.08 -12.39
N SER A 286 21.62 -5.03 -12.67
CA SER A 286 22.16 -4.53 -13.92
C SER A 286 21.69 -5.36 -15.12
N SER A 287 21.46 -4.70 -16.26
CA SER A 287 21.21 -5.40 -17.51
C SER A 287 22.43 -6.20 -17.95
N ALA A 288 22.20 -7.34 -18.62
CA ALA A 288 23.25 -8.11 -19.28
C ALA A 288 23.62 -7.54 -20.67
N THR A 289 22.84 -6.60 -21.20
CA THR A 289 23.04 -6.05 -22.56
C THR A 289 23.79 -4.72 -22.49
N ALA A 290 25.07 -4.75 -22.83
CA ALA A 290 25.89 -3.55 -22.96
C ALA A 290 25.57 -2.78 -24.24
N SER A 291 25.68 -1.45 -24.19
CA SER A 291 25.38 -0.55 -25.32
C SER A 291 26.48 0.45 -25.63
N ARG A 292 27.23 0.90 -24.61
CA ARG A 292 28.24 1.96 -24.75
C ARG A 292 29.38 1.82 -23.75
N LEU A 293 30.49 2.44 -24.10
CA LEU A 293 31.59 2.74 -23.19
C LEU A 293 31.41 4.14 -22.62
N VAL A 294 31.92 4.37 -21.42
CA VAL A 294 31.97 5.71 -20.79
C VAL A 294 33.31 5.87 -20.08
N VAL A 295 34.04 6.96 -20.35
CA VAL A 295 35.23 7.33 -19.59
C VAL A 295 34.81 7.88 -18.23
N ILE A 296 35.21 7.21 -17.14
CA ILE A 296 34.85 7.60 -15.77
C ILE A 296 36.03 8.10 -14.94
N SER A 297 37.26 7.88 -15.41
CA SER A 297 38.48 8.51 -14.91
C SER A 297 39.27 8.98 -16.10
N GLU A 298 39.62 10.26 -16.13
CA GLU A 298 40.32 10.89 -17.24
C GLU A 298 41.84 10.63 -17.16
N PRO A 299 42.53 10.48 -18.30
CA PRO A 299 43.99 10.48 -18.32
C PRO A 299 44.54 11.85 -17.88
N SER A 300 45.60 11.84 -17.08
CA SER A 300 46.28 13.09 -16.68
C SER A 300 47.39 13.47 -17.66
N THR A 301 47.74 14.75 -17.69
CA THR A 301 48.95 15.23 -18.38
C THR A 301 50.21 14.58 -17.80
N THR A 302 51.16 14.21 -18.66
CA THR A 302 52.48 13.66 -18.27
C THR A 302 53.56 14.11 -19.25
N ALA A 303 54.83 13.85 -18.94
CA ALA A 303 55.93 14.09 -19.85
C ALA A 303 55.97 13.03 -20.97
N ALA A 304 56.40 13.42 -22.17
CA ALA A 304 56.52 12.51 -23.31
C ALA A 304 57.40 11.31 -22.96
N GLY A 305 56.89 10.10 -23.21
CA GLY A 305 57.53 8.82 -22.89
C GLY A 305 57.25 8.29 -21.48
N GLU A 306 56.67 9.09 -20.59
CA GLU A 306 56.26 8.68 -19.25
C GLU A 306 54.81 8.16 -19.24
N THR A 307 54.47 7.39 -18.21
CA THR A 307 53.09 6.93 -17.98
C THR A 307 52.21 8.07 -17.44
N PHE A 308 50.91 8.01 -17.70
CA PHE A 308 49.95 8.91 -17.08
C PHE A 308 49.88 8.67 -15.57
N VAL A 309 49.86 9.75 -14.79
CA VAL A 309 49.70 9.68 -13.33
C VAL A 309 48.30 9.19 -12.98
N THR A 310 47.27 9.77 -13.60
CA THR A 310 45.92 9.23 -13.59
C THR A 310 45.72 8.45 -14.87
N GLN A 311 45.43 7.15 -14.72
CA GLN A 311 45.15 6.27 -15.85
C GLN A 311 43.66 6.32 -16.19
N PRO A 312 43.30 6.13 -17.48
CA PRO A 312 41.90 6.11 -17.86
C PRO A 312 41.19 4.88 -17.29
N VAL A 313 39.96 5.08 -16.81
CA VAL A 313 39.06 3.99 -16.39
C VAL A 313 37.80 4.08 -17.22
N ILE A 314 37.44 2.97 -17.86
CA ILE A 314 36.31 2.90 -18.78
C ILE A 314 35.24 1.97 -18.21
N GLN A 315 34.01 2.45 -18.16
CA GLN A 315 32.85 1.69 -17.72
C GLN A 315 32.05 1.20 -18.93
N ILE A 316 31.62 -0.04 -18.90
CA ILE A 316 30.68 -0.62 -19.86
C ILE A 316 29.27 -0.42 -19.33
N GLN A 317 28.45 0.35 -20.06
CA GLN A 317 27.10 0.70 -19.65
C GLN A 317 26.03 0.14 -20.60
N ASP A 318 24.85 -0.14 -20.03
CA ASP A 318 23.62 -0.39 -20.78
C ASP A 318 23.01 0.92 -21.32
N VAL A 319 21.86 0.81 -22.00
CA VAL A 319 21.17 1.96 -22.61
C VAL A 319 20.64 2.97 -21.57
N TYR A 320 20.44 2.53 -20.32
CA TYR A 320 19.97 3.34 -19.21
C TYR A 320 21.12 3.93 -18.37
N GLY A 321 22.37 3.69 -18.79
CA GLY A 321 23.56 4.17 -18.10
C GLY A 321 23.92 3.37 -16.86
N ASN A 322 23.41 2.15 -16.70
CA ASN A 322 23.84 1.24 -15.63
C ASN A 322 25.09 0.49 -16.05
N ILE A 323 25.97 0.20 -15.09
CA ILE A 323 27.12 -0.67 -15.36
C ILE A 323 26.66 -2.10 -15.64
N VAL A 324 27.15 -2.69 -16.73
CA VAL A 324 26.92 -4.09 -17.07
C VAL A 324 27.97 -4.94 -16.36
N THR A 325 27.71 -5.28 -15.11
CA THR A 325 28.63 -6.03 -14.24
C THR A 325 28.95 -7.44 -14.73
N SER A 326 28.14 -8.02 -15.61
CA SER A 326 28.43 -9.31 -16.24
C SER A 326 29.38 -9.21 -17.43
N SER A 327 29.66 -8.00 -17.93
CA SER A 327 30.49 -7.82 -19.12
C SER A 327 31.98 -7.98 -18.82
N SER A 328 32.64 -8.76 -19.67
CA SER A 328 34.09 -8.96 -19.72
C SER A 328 34.69 -8.53 -21.06
N ALA A 329 33.99 -7.65 -21.79
CA ALA A 329 34.42 -7.21 -23.11
C ALA A 329 35.86 -6.65 -23.09
N SER A 330 36.62 -6.93 -24.14
CA SER A 330 37.94 -6.35 -24.33
C SER A 330 37.79 -4.90 -24.80
N VAL A 331 38.22 -3.97 -23.95
CA VAL A 331 38.20 -2.53 -24.23
C VAL A 331 39.58 -2.13 -24.73
N THR A 332 39.64 -1.46 -25.87
CA THR A 332 40.86 -0.93 -26.48
C THR A 332 40.85 0.59 -26.43
N VAL A 333 41.92 1.18 -25.91
CA VAL A 333 42.17 2.62 -25.90
C VAL A 333 43.19 2.97 -26.98
N SER A 334 42.93 4.03 -27.74
CA SER A 334 43.83 4.52 -28.79
C SER A 334 43.87 6.04 -28.81
N ILE A 335 44.96 6.63 -29.34
CA ILE A 335 45.01 8.07 -29.60
C ILE A 335 43.98 8.39 -30.68
N THR A 336 43.10 9.35 -30.40
CA THR A 336 42.07 9.77 -31.35
C THR A 336 42.72 10.41 -32.58
N SER A 337 42.30 9.95 -33.77
CA SER A 337 42.75 10.50 -35.05
C SER A 337 42.57 12.02 -35.10
N GLY A 338 43.61 12.74 -35.53
CA GLY A 338 43.59 14.20 -35.68
C GLY A 338 43.83 14.98 -34.39
N THR A 339 44.22 14.30 -33.29
CA THR A 339 44.59 14.94 -32.02
C THR A 339 46.09 14.85 -31.75
N GLY A 340 46.60 15.81 -30.97
CA GLY A 340 48.02 15.87 -30.58
C GLY A 340 49.00 15.87 -31.75
N THR A 341 50.16 15.23 -31.55
CA THR A 341 51.24 15.19 -32.54
C THR A 341 51.06 14.02 -33.50
N SER A 342 51.09 14.31 -34.80
CA SER A 342 50.97 13.30 -35.85
C SER A 342 52.07 12.25 -35.73
N GLY A 343 51.69 10.97 -35.68
CA GLY A 343 52.62 9.84 -35.55
C GLY A 343 52.99 9.48 -34.11
N ALA A 344 52.45 10.18 -33.11
CA ALA A 344 52.59 9.79 -31.71
C ALA A 344 52.06 8.37 -31.46
N ALA A 345 52.75 7.61 -30.61
CA ALA A 345 52.34 6.26 -30.23
C ALA A 345 51.88 6.21 -28.77
N LEU A 346 50.81 5.43 -28.54
CA LEU A 346 50.36 5.07 -27.20
C LEU A 346 51.24 3.92 -26.70
N SER A 347 51.86 4.09 -25.54
CA SER A 347 52.61 3.04 -24.84
C SER A 347 51.72 2.26 -23.88
N GLY A 348 52.19 1.10 -23.41
CA GLY A 348 51.48 0.25 -22.45
C GLY A 348 50.50 -0.75 -23.08
N SER A 349 49.67 -1.39 -22.23
CA SER A 349 48.65 -2.34 -22.69
C SER A 349 47.39 -1.60 -23.12
N ALA A 350 47.32 -1.26 -24.41
CA ALA A 350 46.21 -0.53 -25.01
C ALA A 350 44.89 -1.32 -25.03
N ALA A 351 44.89 -2.64 -24.77
CA ALA A 351 43.70 -3.47 -24.66
C ALA A 351 43.66 -4.22 -23.32
N ILE A 352 42.51 -4.20 -22.64
CA ILE A 352 42.26 -4.95 -21.41
C ILE A 352 40.83 -5.50 -21.38
N SER A 353 40.65 -6.71 -20.87
CA SER A 353 39.31 -7.24 -20.59
C SER A 353 38.74 -6.58 -19.35
N ALA A 354 37.50 -6.09 -19.45
CA ALA A 354 36.80 -5.53 -18.30
C ALA A 354 36.59 -6.58 -17.21
N ALA A 355 36.70 -6.15 -15.95
CA ALA A 355 36.30 -6.91 -14.78
C ALA A 355 35.07 -6.25 -14.18
N SER A 356 33.99 -7.01 -14.03
CA SER A 356 32.70 -6.49 -13.55
C SER A 356 32.20 -5.26 -14.34
N GLY A 357 32.40 -5.25 -15.66
CA GLY A 357 32.03 -4.11 -16.51
C GLY A 357 32.94 -2.89 -16.40
N VAL A 358 34.09 -2.96 -15.71
CA VAL A 358 35.08 -1.87 -15.62
C VAL A 358 36.41 -2.31 -16.22
N ALA A 359 36.92 -1.53 -17.17
CA ALA A 359 38.27 -1.65 -17.70
C ALA A 359 39.17 -0.59 -17.05
N THR A 360 40.07 -1.04 -16.18
CA THR A 360 41.03 -0.18 -15.47
C THR A 360 42.40 -0.30 -16.13
N PHE A 361 42.82 0.75 -16.83
CA PHE A 361 44.11 0.73 -17.51
C PHE A 361 45.26 1.05 -16.55
N SER A 362 46.45 0.57 -16.90
CA SER A 362 47.69 0.90 -16.21
C SER A 362 48.84 0.95 -17.19
N GLY A 363 49.83 1.81 -16.90
CA GLY A 363 51.03 1.93 -17.70
C GLY A 363 50.84 2.55 -19.09
N LEU A 364 49.69 3.17 -19.36
CA LEU A 364 49.50 3.95 -20.59
C LEU A 364 50.27 5.27 -20.49
N GLY A 365 50.82 5.71 -21.63
CA GLY A 365 51.50 6.98 -21.83
C GLY A 365 51.59 7.31 -23.32
N ILE A 366 52.11 8.48 -23.67
CA ILE A 366 52.30 8.91 -25.07
C ILE A 366 53.76 9.33 -25.27
N ASP A 367 54.38 8.86 -26.34
CA ASP A 367 55.81 9.04 -26.62
C ASP A 367 56.21 10.44 -27.11
N SER A 368 55.22 11.25 -27.48
CA SER A 368 55.43 12.54 -28.16
C SER A 368 54.71 13.67 -27.45
N ALA A 369 55.44 14.74 -27.14
CA ALA A 369 54.85 15.96 -26.60
C ALA A 369 53.88 16.59 -27.61
N GLY A 370 52.81 17.20 -27.12
CA GLY A 370 51.76 17.80 -27.94
C GLY A 370 50.57 18.23 -27.08
N SER A 371 49.72 19.10 -27.62
CA SER A 371 48.53 19.58 -26.93
C SER A 371 47.26 18.97 -27.51
N ASN A 372 46.19 18.97 -26.71
CA ASN A 372 44.84 18.57 -27.13
C ASN A 372 44.77 17.11 -27.62
N TYR A 373 45.53 16.19 -27.01
CA TYR A 373 45.33 14.76 -27.18
C TYR A 373 43.98 14.34 -26.61
N THR A 374 43.31 13.40 -27.28
CA THR A 374 42.23 12.64 -26.65
C THR A 374 42.48 11.15 -26.86
N LEU A 375 41.93 10.34 -25.95
CA LEU A 375 41.97 8.89 -26.04
C LEU A 375 40.56 8.37 -26.35
N THR A 376 40.41 7.64 -27.45
CA THR A 376 39.15 6.96 -27.80
C THR A 376 39.17 5.54 -27.26
N ALA A 377 38.17 5.20 -26.46
CA ALA A 377 37.88 3.85 -26.00
C ALA A 377 36.91 3.15 -26.97
N THR A 378 37.25 1.93 -27.38
CA THR A 378 36.47 1.13 -28.33
C THR A 378 36.33 -0.31 -27.83
N ALA A 379 35.20 -0.94 -28.16
CA ALA A 379 34.96 -2.36 -27.91
C ALA A 379 33.93 -2.86 -28.95
N SER A 380 34.06 -4.11 -29.37
CA SER A 380 33.19 -4.70 -30.40
C SER A 380 31.72 -4.62 -30.01
N GLY A 381 30.90 -4.01 -30.88
CA GLY A 381 29.45 -3.89 -30.68
C GLY A 381 29.00 -2.81 -29.68
N LEU A 382 29.93 -2.02 -29.12
CA LEU A 382 29.61 -0.94 -28.19
C LEU A 382 29.88 0.42 -28.82
N THR A 383 29.05 1.40 -28.49
CA THR A 383 29.32 2.81 -28.84
C THR A 383 30.58 3.27 -28.10
N SER A 384 31.54 3.82 -28.84
CA SER A 384 32.80 4.35 -28.30
C SER A 384 32.59 5.62 -27.49
N ASP A 385 33.54 5.93 -26.61
CA ASP A 385 33.62 7.22 -25.91
C ASP A 385 35.05 7.75 -25.97
N ALA A 386 35.22 9.06 -25.81
CA ALA A 386 36.51 9.72 -25.86
C ALA A 386 36.78 10.50 -24.57
N SER A 387 38.05 10.51 -24.15
CA SER A 387 38.47 11.33 -23.02
C SER A 387 38.28 12.82 -23.31
N SER A 388 38.21 13.62 -22.24
CA SER A 388 38.44 15.05 -22.36
C SER A 388 39.84 15.33 -22.94
N PRO A 389 40.06 16.47 -23.63
CA PRO A 389 41.38 16.81 -24.15
C PRO A 389 42.42 17.05 -23.04
N PHE A 390 43.64 16.58 -23.26
CA PHE A 390 44.78 16.78 -22.36
C PHE A 390 46.09 16.98 -23.14
N ASP A 391 47.09 17.51 -22.44
CA ASP A 391 48.41 17.79 -23.00
C ASP A 391 49.46 16.77 -22.54
N VAL A 392 50.43 16.50 -23.41
CA VAL A 392 51.66 15.76 -23.10
C VAL A 392 52.81 16.75 -23.20
N VAL A 393 53.51 16.98 -22.09
CA VAL A 393 54.56 17.99 -22.04
C VAL A 393 55.90 17.43 -22.52
N VAL A 394 56.80 18.31 -22.94
CA VAL A 394 58.17 17.92 -23.29
C VAL A 394 58.86 17.21 -22.12
N ALA A 395 59.56 16.11 -22.40
CA ALA A 395 60.40 15.46 -21.40
C ALA A 395 61.44 16.46 -20.87
N ALA A 396 61.62 16.50 -19.55
CA ALA A 396 62.68 17.33 -18.97
C ALA A 396 64.01 16.87 -19.55
N THR A 397 64.74 17.79 -20.21
CA THR A 397 66.09 17.49 -20.67
C THR A 397 66.91 17.09 -19.46
N PRO A 398 67.56 15.92 -19.42
CA PRO A 398 68.47 15.60 -18.34
C PRO A 398 69.52 16.72 -18.31
N ILE A 399 69.62 17.43 -17.19
CA ILE A 399 70.74 18.35 -16.98
C ILE A 399 71.98 17.47 -17.13
N PRO A 400 72.85 17.69 -18.14
CA PRO A 400 74.04 16.87 -18.27
C PRO A 400 74.78 16.99 -16.94
N ALA A 401 75.04 15.86 -16.28
CA ALA A 401 75.83 15.86 -15.08
C ALA A 401 77.08 16.67 -15.37
N MET A 402 77.29 17.80 -14.67
CA MET A 402 78.54 18.54 -14.79
C MET A 402 79.63 17.50 -14.57
N SER A 403 80.48 17.30 -15.58
CA SER A 403 81.64 16.43 -15.41
C SER A 403 82.38 16.91 -14.16
N THR A 404 83.03 15.99 -13.44
CA THR A 404 83.91 16.36 -12.32
C THR A 404 84.89 17.47 -12.72
N TRP A 405 85.27 17.54 -14.00
CA TRP A 405 85.99 18.65 -14.61
C TRP A 405 85.23 19.98 -14.62
N GLY A 406 83.94 20.00 -14.98
CA GLY A 406 83.09 21.21 -14.92
C GLY A 406 82.98 21.78 -13.50
N LEU A 407 82.86 20.91 -12.49
CA LEU A 407 82.87 21.32 -11.07
C LEU A 407 84.24 21.85 -10.62
N ILE A 408 85.33 21.21 -11.05
CA ILE A 408 86.70 21.66 -10.75
C ILE A 408 87.01 23.01 -11.42
N VAL A 409 86.60 23.21 -12.68
CA VAL A 409 86.80 24.47 -13.40
C VAL A 409 85.99 25.59 -12.74
N MET A 410 84.74 25.34 -12.32
CA MET A 410 83.97 26.35 -11.59
C MET A 410 84.59 26.67 -10.22
N ALA A 411 85.04 25.66 -9.47
CA ALA A 411 85.73 25.86 -8.19
C ALA A 411 87.04 26.65 -8.37
N LEU A 412 87.81 26.39 -9.42
CA LEU A 412 89.03 27.13 -9.76
C LEU A 412 88.71 28.57 -10.19
N LEU A 413 87.66 28.79 -10.98
CA LEU A 413 87.23 30.14 -11.39
C LEU A 413 86.74 30.96 -10.20
N VAL A 414 85.95 30.37 -9.30
CA VAL A 414 85.51 31.02 -8.05
C VAL A 414 86.70 31.29 -7.13
N SER A 415 87.65 30.35 -7.01
CA SER A 415 88.86 30.54 -6.20
C SER A 415 89.79 31.61 -6.78
N ALA A 416 89.95 31.66 -8.11
CA ALA A 416 90.74 32.68 -8.80
C ALA A 416 90.07 34.06 -8.70
N TRP A 417 88.75 34.12 -8.81
CA TRP A 417 87.97 35.34 -8.60
C TRP A 417 88.05 35.84 -7.15
N MET A 418 87.90 34.96 -6.17
CA MET A 418 88.08 35.30 -4.75
C MET A 418 89.52 35.75 -4.44
N ALA A 419 90.53 35.09 -5.00
CA ALA A 419 91.93 35.50 -4.84
C ALA A 419 92.22 36.84 -5.53
N HIS A 420 91.60 37.12 -6.67
CA HIS A 420 91.69 38.42 -7.35
C HIS A 420 91.01 39.54 -6.54
N MET A 421 89.86 39.26 -5.95
CA MET A 421 89.11 40.19 -5.09
C MET A 421 89.86 40.48 -3.79
N ALA A 422 90.44 39.46 -3.15
CA ALA A 422 91.24 39.60 -1.93
C ALA A 422 92.51 40.45 -2.16
N ARG A 423 93.19 40.30 -3.31
CA ARG A 423 94.34 41.16 -3.68
C ARG A 423 93.94 42.61 -3.94
N ARG A 424 92.67 42.88 -4.26
CA ARG A 424 92.14 44.24 -4.48
C ARG A 424 91.50 44.85 -3.23
N GLY A 425 91.60 44.21 -2.07
CA GLY A 425 91.17 44.77 -0.78
C GLY A 425 89.67 45.02 -0.66
N ARG A 426 88.83 44.42 -1.52
CA ARG A 426 87.37 44.56 -1.43
C ARG A 426 86.79 43.44 -0.59
N SER A 427 86.28 43.80 0.57
CA SER A 427 85.39 42.95 1.37
C SER A 427 84.08 42.76 0.60
N TRP A 428 83.50 41.56 0.67
CA TRP A 428 82.22 41.20 0.06
C TRP A 428 81.04 42.07 0.54
N ILE A 429 81.25 42.84 1.61
CA ILE A 429 80.27 43.77 2.20
C ILE A 429 80.09 45.08 1.41
N ASP A 430 81.03 45.48 0.55
CA ASP A 430 80.98 46.77 -0.15
C ASP A 430 80.37 46.69 -1.58
N MET A 431 79.77 45.56 -1.96
CA MET A 431 79.13 45.38 -3.29
C MET A 431 77.65 45.00 -3.19
N LYS A 432 76.88 45.77 -2.42
CA LYS A 432 75.43 45.89 -2.63
C LYS A 432 75.10 47.28 -3.14
#